data_AF-A0A5R2N0B4-F1
#
_entry.id   AF-A0A5R2N0B4-F1
#
_cell.length_a   1.000
_cell.length_b   1.000
_cell.length_c   1.000
_cell.angle_alpha   90.00
_cell.angle_beta   90.00
_cell.angle_gamma   90.00
#
_symmetry.space_group_name_H-M   'P 1'
#
loop_
_entity.id
_entity.type
_entity.pdbx_description
1 polymer ?
#
loop_
_entity_poly.entity_id
_entity_poly.type
_entity_poly.pdbx_seq_one_letter_code
_entity_poly.pdbx_strand_id
1 'polypeptide(L)'
;HGPSTSYAAVRQHWESCPHSLAKGEDFVLYAILDFIVDNYMPVLEQIEDEVEAIEDKVLLKPMTGPDIERLYMLRRDLLRLRNAALPLVEVCRRLTSAELPQIHSAMHPLFRDVTDHIRTVQEKIDSLREVLAF
;
A
#
# COMPACT_ATOMS: atom_id res chain seq x y z
N HIS A 1 -17.38 5.40 -0.26
CA HIS A 1 -16.38 4.87 -1.20
C HIS A 1 -16.34 5.82 -2.39
N GLY A 2 -15.33 6.71 -2.44
CA GLY A 2 -15.10 7.56 -3.61
C GLY A 2 -14.53 6.74 -4.77
N PRO A 3 -14.53 7.26 -6.01
CA PRO A 3 -13.94 6.56 -7.15
C PRO A 3 -12.49 6.21 -6.82
N SER A 4 -12.11 4.95 -7.05
CA SER A 4 -10.70 4.55 -6.99
C SER A 4 -9.88 5.38 -7.98
N THR A 5 -8.61 5.62 -7.68
CA THR A 5 -7.65 6.12 -8.67
C THR A 5 -7.76 5.29 -9.95
N SER A 6 -7.69 5.95 -11.11
CA SER A 6 -7.89 5.29 -12.40
C SER A 6 -6.88 4.15 -12.59
N TYR A 7 -7.38 2.92 -12.78
CA TYR A 7 -6.56 1.76 -13.17
C TYR A 7 -6.07 1.84 -14.62
N ALA A 8 -6.29 2.95 -15.33
CA ALA A 8 -5.83 3.16 -16.69
C ALA A 8 -4.31 2.99 -16.81
N ALA A 9 -3.53 3.39 -15.79
CA ALA A 9 -2.08 3.20 -15.77
C ALA A 9 -1.70 1.70 -15.75
N VAL A 10 -2.39 0.88 -14.95
CA VAL A 10 -2.22 -0.58 -14.90
C VAL A 10 -2.53 -1.20 -16.25
N ARG A 11 -3.70 -0.83 -16.79
CA ARG A 11 -4.15 -1.31 -18.09
C ARG A 11 -3.12 -0.98 -19.16
N GLN A 12 -2.70 0.28 -19.25
CA GLN A 12 -1.75 0.73 -20.26
C GLN A 12 -0.37 0.08 -20.09
N HIS A 13 0.10 -0.10 -18.86
CA HIS A 13 1.37 -0.78 -18.57
C HIS A 13 1.34 -2.24 -19.03
N TRP A 14 0.29 -3.00 -18.67
CA TRP A 14 0.23 -4.42 -19.00
C TRP A 14 -0.26 -4.72 -20.42
N GLU A 15 -1.08 -3.87 -21.03
CA GLU A 15 -1.43 -3.93 -22.46
C GLU A 15 -0.18 -3.74 -23.36
N SER A 16 0.84 -3.02 -22.86
CA SER A 16 2.13 -2.90 -23.55
C SER A 16 3.02 -4.15 -23.44
N CYS A 17 2.62 -5.14 -22.63
CA CYS A 17 3.34 -6.39 -22.37
C CYS A 17 2.49 -7.64 -22.70
N PRO A 18 2.24 -7.95 -23.99
CA PRO A 18 1.27 -8.99 -24.41
C PRO A 18 1.63 -10.40 -23.90
N HIS A 19 2.92 -10.72 -23.81
CA HIS A 19 3.40 -12.01 -23.32
C HIS A 19 3.08 -12.25 -21.84
N SER A 20 2.97 -11.18 -21.05
CA SER A 20 2.60 -11.28 -19.63
C SER A 20 1.09 -11.47 -19.47
N LEU A 21 0.27 -10.76 -20.26
CA LEU A 21 -1.19 -10.96 -20.29
C LEU A 21 -1.61 -12.33 -20.82
N ALA A 22 -0.79 -12.95 -21.67
CA ALA A 22 -1.02 -14.31 -22.17
C ALA A 22 -0.94 -15.39 -21.06
N LYS A 23 -0.49 -15.04 -19.85
CA LYS A 23 -0.40 -15.95 -18.70
C LYS A 23 -1.75 -16.25 -18.03
N GLY A 24 -2.84 -15.66 -18.51
CA GLY A 24 -4.21 -15.95 -18.07
C GLY A 24 -4.73 -15.03 -16.96
N GLU A 25 -5.93 -15.33 -16.50
CA GLU A 25 -6.70 -14.56 -15.51
C GLU A 25 -5.98 -14.38 -14.17
N ASP A 26 -5.21 -15.37 -13.73
CA ASP A 26 -4.44 -15.33 -12.49
C ASP A 26 -3.38 -14.23 -12.52
N PHE A 27 -2.79 -13.99 -13.70
CA PHE A 27 -1.80 -12.93 -13.90
C PHE A 27 -2.44 -11.54 -13.84
N VAL A 28 -3.65 -11.39 -14.39
CA VAL A 28 -4.40 -10.13 -14.31
C VAL A 28 -4.73 -9.80 -12.85
N LEU A 29 -5.12 -10.82 -12.06
CA LEU A 29 -5.34 -10.64 -10.62
C LEU A 29 -4.07 -10.19 -9.90
N TYR A 30 -2.94 -10.86 -10.16
CA TYR A 30 -1.63 -10.44 -9.63
C TYR A 30 -1.32 -8.98 -10.01
N ALA A 31 -1.42 -8.62 -11.29
CA ALA A 31 -1.09 -7.28 -11.79
C ALA A 31 -1.92 -6.16 -11.14
N ILE A 32 -3.19 -6.43 -10.81
CA ILE A 32 -4.03 -5.47 -10.09
C ILE A 32 -3.60 -5.35 -8.63
N LEU A 33 -3.33 -6.48 -7.96
CA LEU A 33 -2.90 -6.48 -6.56
C LEU A 33 -1.55 -5.78 -6.39
N ASP A 34 -0.58 -6.14 -7.22
CA ASP A 34 0.75 -5.55 -7.27
C ASP A 34 0.68 -4.03 -7.39
N PHE A 35 -0.09 -3.52 -8.37
CA PHE A 35 -0.30 -2.09 -8.52
C PHE A 35 -0.94 -1.43 -7.29
N ILE A 36 -1.95 -2.05 -6.68
CA ILE A 36 -2.60 -1.48 -5.49
C ILE A 36 -1.56 -1.33 -4.37
N VAL A 37 -0.72 -2.33 -4.16
CA VAL A 37 0.30 -2.34 -3.11
C VAL A 37 1.41 -1.34 -3.40
N ASP A 38 1.87 -1.26 -4.65
CA ASP A 38 2.88 -0.29 -5.09
C ASP A 38 2.44 1.16 -4.87
N ASN A 39 1.13 1.44 -4.91
CA ASN A 39 0.61 2.79 -4.66
C ASN A 39 0.58 3.17 -3.17
N TYR A 40 0.84 2.24 -2.24
CA TYR A 40 0.89 2.57 -0.81
C TYR A 40 2.22 3.20 -0.40
N MET A 41 3.34 2.75 -0.97
CA MET A 41 4.67 3.23 -0.57
C MET A 41 4.86 4.73 -0.83
N PRO A 42 4.53 5.30 -2.01
CA PRO A 42 4.66 6.73 -2.26
C PRO A 42 3.79 7.58 -1.32
N VAL A 43 2.65 7.06 -0.87
CA VAL A 43 1.78 7.75 0.09
C VAL A 43 2.39 7.74 1.49
N LEU A 44 3.04 6.64 1.88
CA LEU A 44 3.77 6.54 3.15
C LEU A 44 4.96 7.48 3.19
N GLU A 45 5.75 7.53 2.11
CA GLU A 45 6.89 8.43 1.98
C GLU A 45 6.44 9.90 2.12
N GLN A 46 5.33 10.29 1.48
CA GLN A 46 4.78 11.63 1.65
C GLN A 46 4.35 11.91 3.09
N ILE A 47 3.73 10.95 3.78
CA ILE A 47 3.34 11.11 5.19
C ILE A 47 4.60 11.26 6.06
N GLU A 48 5.63 10.45 5.82
CA GLU A 48 6.90 10.50 6.55
C GLU A 48 7.59 11.86 6.39
N ASP A 49 7.78 12.31 5.14
CA ASP A 49 8.39 13.61 4.83
C ASP A 49 7.65 14.76 5.54
N GLU A 50 6.32 14.70 5.59
CA GLU A 50 5.51 15.71 6.27
C GLU A 50 5.62 15.65 7.80
N VAL A 51 5.75 14.45 8.37
CA VAL A 51 5.99 14.28 9.80
C VAL A 51 7.37 14.83 10.18
N GLU A 52 8.42 14.45 9.45
CA GLU A 52 9.78 14.96 9.67
C GLU A 52 9.82 16.49 9.58
N ALA A 53 9.15 17.08 8.58
CA ALA A 53 9.07 18.53 8.43
C ALA A 53 8.33 19.23 9.59
N ILE A 54 7.39 18.56 10.26
CA ILE A 54 6.74 19.08 11.47
C ILE A 54 7.71 18.95 12.65
N GLU A 55 8.35 17.80 12.84
CA GLU A 55 9.32 17.56 13.92
C GLU A 55 10.46 18.58 13.90
N ASP A 56 11.06 18.83 12.74
CA ASP A 56 12.12 19.82 12.56
C ASP A 56 11.68 21.23 12.97
N LYS A 57 10.42 21.59 12.70
CA LYS A 57 9.85 22.89 13.13
C LYS A 57 9.70 22.95 14.64
N VAL A 58 9.28 21.87 15.28
CA VAL A 58 9.06 21.81 16.74
C VAL A 58 10.36 21.99 17.52
N LEU A 59 11.47 21.47 16.98
CA LEU A 59 12.80 21.66 17.56
C LEU A 59 13.23 23.14 17.58
N LEU A 60 12.72 23.96 16.65
CA LEU A 60 13.05 25.38 16.54
C LEU A 60 12.04 26.28 17.26
N LYS A 61 10.75 25.94 17.23
CA LYS A 61 9.65 26.75 17.81
C LYS A 61 8.53 25.85 18.31
N PRO A 62 7.77 26.26 19.35
CA PRO A 62 6.59 25.53 19.79
C PRO A 62 5.58 25.33 18.64
N MET A 63 4.89 24.17 18.65
CA MET A 63 3.84 23.87 17.69
C MET A 63 2.75 24.95 17.67
N THR A 64 2.29 25.29 16.48
CA THR A 64 1.11 26.14 16.30
C THR A 64 -0.16 25.30 16.17
N GLY A 65 -1.33 25.92 16.32
CA GLY A 65 -2.62 25.24 16.11
C GLY A 65 -2.71 24.52 14.75
N PRO A 66 -2.30 25.16 13.63
CA PRO A 66 -2.23 24.49 12.32
C PRO A 66 -1.32 23.27 12.27
N ASP A 67 -0.17 23.28 12.95
CA ASP A 67 0.74 22.12 12.98
C ASP A 67 0.08 20.92 13.68
N ILE A 68 -0.65 21.20 14.77
CA ILE A 68 -1.40 20.17 15.52
C ILE A 68 -2.53 19.60 14.66
N GLU A 69 -3.29 20.46 13.97
CA GLU A 69 -4.36 20.02 13.06
C GLU A 69 -3.78 19.12 11.94
N ARG A 70 -2.66 19.52 11.34
CA ARG A 70 -2.00 18.71 10.30
C ARG A 70 -1.55 17.36 10.84
N LEU A 71 -0.97 17.31 12.05
CA LEU A 71 -0.57 16.05 12.70
C LEU A 71 -1.76 15.09 12.88
N TYR A 72 -2.93 15.60 13.29
CA TYR A 72 -4.14 14.79 13.40
C TYR A 72 -4.65 14.30 12.04
N MET A 73 -4.53 15.12 10.98
CA MET A 73 -4.85 14.68 9.62
C MET A 73 -3.93 13.55 9.17
N LEU A 74 -2.61 13.67 9.38
CA LEU A 74 -1.62 12.63 9.04
C LEU A 74 -1.92 11.32 9.80
N ARG A 75 -2.20 11.39 11.12
CA ARG A 75 -2.66 10.23 11.92
C ARG A 75 -3.90 9.56 11.31
N ARG A 76 -4.88 10.35 10.86
CA ARG A 76 -6.11 9.84 10.24
C ARG A 76 -5.84 9.18 8.90
N ASP A 77 -4.99 9.76 8.08
CA ASP A 77 -4.64 9.21 6.76
C ASP A 77 -3.81 7.94 6.88
N LEU A 78 -2.86 7.88 7.83
CA LEU A 78 -2.13 6.67 8.16
C LEU A 78 -3.05 5.54 8.65
N LEU A 79 -4.05 5.85 9.48
CA LEU A 79 -5.04 4.87 9.92
C LEU A 79 -5.92 4.35 8.77
N ARG A 80 -6.29 5.22 7.83
CA ARG A 80 -7.03 4.83 6.62
C ARG A 80 -6.22 3.87 5.77
N LEU A 81 -4.94 4.18 5.57
CA LEU A 81 -4.02 3.34 4.81
C LEU A 81 -3.85 1.96 5.47
N ARG A 82 -3.65 1.93 6.79
CA ARG A 82 -3.61 0.67 7.58
C ARG A 82 -4.85 -0.19 7.36
N ASN A 83 -6.03 0.41 7.45
CA ASN A 83 -7.28 -0.31 7.29
C ASN A 83 -7.50 -0.81 5.84
N ALA A 84 -6.87 -0.16 4.84
CA ALA A 84 -6.89 -0.62 3.45
C ALA A 84 -5.85 -1.72 3.18
N ALA A 85 -4.68 -1.67 3.82
CA ALA A 85 -3.61 -2.64 3.64
C ALA A 85 -3.85 -3.96 4.40
N LEU A 86 -4.44 -3.91 5.60
CA LEU A 86 -4.65 -5.09 6.46
C LEU A 86 -5.39 -6.25 5.76
N PRO A 87 -6.51 -6.04 5.05
CA PRO A 87 -7.24 -7.12 4.39
C PRO A 87 -6.44 -7.80 3.27
N LEU A 88 -5.50 -7.08 2.64
CA LEU A 88 -4.77 -7.60 1.48
C LEU A 88 -3.81 -8.73 1.84
N VAL A 89 -3.28 -8.76 3.07
CA VAL A 89 -2.46 -9.88 3.55
C VAL A 89 -3.27 -11.17 3.53
N GLU A 90 -4.50 -11.13 4.05
CA GLU A 90 -5.37 -12.31 4.09
C GLU A 90 -5.83 -12.72 2.68
N VAL A 91 -6.08 -11.73 1.80
CA VAL A 91 -6.39 -12.01 0.39
C VAL A 91 -5.23 -12.74 -0.29
N CYS A 92 -3.99 -12.24 -0.16
CA CYS A 92 -2.82 -12.87 -0.78
C CYS A 92 -2.55 -14.26 -0.16
N ARG A 93 -2.71 -14.40 1.16
CA ARG A 93 -2.60 -15.70 1.85
C ARG A 93 -3.57 -16.72 1.27
N ARG A 94 -4.84 -16.34 1.05
CA ARG A 94 -5.84 -17.22 0.43
C ARG A 94 -5.48 -17.58 -1.01
N LEU A 95 -4.99 -16.63 -1.82
CA LEU A 95 -4.56 -16.89 -3.20
C LEU A 95 -3.36 -17.84 -3.30
N THR A 96 -2.58 -17.96 -2.23
CA THR A 96 -1.49 -18.94 -2.12
C THR A 96 -1.88 -20.24 -1.43
N SER A 97 -3.12 -20.38 -0.94
CA SER A 97 -3.57 -21.58 -0.24
C SER A 97 -4.06 -22.64 -1.23
N ALA A 98 -3.99 -23.91 -0.81
CA ALA A 98 -4.50 -25.03 -1.58
C ALA A 98 -6.04 -25.05 -1.73
N GLU A 99 -6.73 -24.09 -1.10
CA GLU A 99 -8.20 -24.00 -1.10
C GLU A 99 -8.76 -23.29 -2.35
N LEU A 100 -7.90 -22.70 -3.19
CA LEU A 100 -8.26 -22.04 -4.44
C LEU A 100 -7.64 -22.79 -5.64
N PRO A 101 -8.27 -23.89 -6.10
CA PRO A 101 -7.76 -24.69 -7.21
C PRO A 101 -7.77 -23.96 -8.57
N GLN A 102 -8.40 -22.79 -8.65
CA GLN A 102 -8.40 -21.93 -9.84
C GLN A 102 -7.05 -21.24 -10.05
N ILE A 103 -6.27 -21.02 -8.98
CA ILE A 103 -4.96 -20.36 -9.07
C ILE A 103 -3.89 -21.40 -9.41
N HIS A 104 -3.20 -21.19 -10.53
CA HIS A 104 -2.11 -22.05 -10.94
C HIS A 104 -0.93 -21.94 -9.97
N SER A 105 -0.34 -23.08 -9.59
CA SER A 105 0.75 -23.08 -8.61
C SER A 105 2.00 -22.32 -9.04
N ALA A 106 2.19 -22.16 -10.36
CA ALA A 106 3.22 -21.33 -10.96
C ALA A 106 3.08 -19.83 -10.61
N MET A 107 1.90 -19.38 -10.17
CA MET A 107 1.62 -18.00 -9.77
C MET A 107 1.89 -17.73 -8.29
N HIS A 108 2.05 -18.76 -7.45
CA HIS A 108 2.32 -18.59 -6.02
C HIS A 108 3.57 -17.73 -5.69
N PRO A 109 4.68 -17.78 -6.45
CA PRO A 109 5.80 -16.86 -6.23
C PRO A 109 5.40 -15.39 -6.38
N LEU A 110 4.56 -15.06 -7.37
CA LEU A 110 4.12 -13.68 -7.63
C LEU A 110 3.20 -13.16 -6.52
N PHE A 111 2.26 -13.98 -6.05
CA PHE A 111 1.42 -13.60 -4.90
C PHE A 111 2.20 -13.51 -3.58
N ARG A 112 3.28 -14.27 -3.42
CA ARG A 112 4.18 -14.13 -2.26
C ARG A 112 4.94 -12.81 -2.29
N ASP A 113 5.42 -12.39 -3.45
CA ASP A 113 6.07 -11.08 -3.64
C ASP A 113 5.15 -9.92 -3.20
N VAL A 114 3.88 -9.95 -3.64
CA VAL A 114 2.86 -8.99 -3.20
C VAL A 114 2.64 -9.06 -1.67
N THR A 115 2.67 -10.26 -1.09
CA THR A 115 2.52 -10.44 0.36
C THR A 115 3.70 -9.81 1.12
N ASP A 116 4.91 -9.98 0.62
CA ASP A 116 6.13 -9.40 1.18
C ASP A 116 6.10 -7.87 1.07
N HIS A 117 5.67 -7.32 -0.07
CA HIS A 117 5.48 -5.88 -0.25
C HIS A 117 4.43 -5.30 0.73
N ILE A 118 3.28 -5.96 0.90
CA ILE A 118 2.26 -5.52 1.88
C ILE A 118 2.83 -5.54 3.31
N ARG A 119 3.65 -6.54 3.64
CA ARG A 119 4.28 -6.63 4.95
C ARG A 119 5.22 -5.45 5.19
N THR A 120 6.05 -5.09 4.22
CA THR A 120 6.91 -3.89 4.30
C THR A 120 6.08 -2.62 4.50
N VAL A 121 4.97 -2.47 3.80
CA VAL A 121 4.02 -1.36 3.98
C VAL A 121 3.46 -1.34 5.42
N GLN A 122 3.11 -2.49 5.99
CA GLN A 122 2.63 -2.59 7.37
C GLN A 122 3.69 -2.21 8.40
N GLU A 123 4.91 -2.68 8.22
CA GLU A 123 6.04 -2.34 9.09
C GLU A 123 6.29 -0.83 9.09
N LYS A 124 6.28 -0.19 7.92
CA LYS A 124 6.41 1.27 7.78
C LYS A 124 5.26 2.04 8.43
N ILE A 125 4.02 1.55 8.27
CA ILE A 125 2.84 2.11 8.95
C ILE A 125 3.02 2.07 10.46
N ASP A 126 3.45 0.95 11.01
CA ASP A 126 3.61 0.81 12.46
C ASP A 126 4.76 1.70 12.99
N SER A 127 5.88 1.82 12.26
CA SER A 127 6.94 2.78 12.59
C SER A 127 6.43 4.24 12.61
N LEU A 128 5.69 4.67 11.57
CA LEU A 128 5.13 6.02 11.54
C LEU A 128 4.07 6.23 12.63
N ARG A 129 3.35 5.19 13.05
CA ARG A 129 2.41 5.29 14.17
C ARG A 129 3.12 5.49 15.50
N GLU A 130 4.28 4.88 15.70
CA GLU A 130 5.11 5.08 16.90
C GLU A 130 5.65 6.51 16.96
N VAL A 131 6.17 7.02 15.83
CA VAL A 131 6.58 8.43 15.71
C VAL A 131 5.40 9.35 15.96
N LEU A 132 4.24 9.06 15.36
CA LEU A 132 3.05 9.87 15.60
C LEU A 132 2.43 9.64 16.97
N ALA A 133 2.90 8.78 17.87
CA ALA A 133 2.19 8.48 19.13
C ALA A 133 2.43 9.49 20.27
N PHE A 134 3.13 10.59 20.01
CA PHE A 134 3.38 11.67 20.99
C PHE A 134 2.10 12.31 21.56
#